data_AF-A0A850MBN4-F1
#
_entry.id   AF-A0A850MBN4-F1
#
_cell.length_a   1.000
_cell.length_b   1.000
_cell.length_c   1.000
_cell.angle_alpha   90.00
_cell.angle_beta   90.00
_cell.angle_gamma   90.00
#
_symmetry.space_group_name_H-M   'P 1'
#
loop_
_entity.id
_entity.type
_entity.pdbx_description
1 polymer ?
#
loop_
_entity_poly.entity_id
_entity_poly.type
_entity_poly.pdbx_seq_one_letter_code
_entity_poly.pdbx_strand_id
1 'polypeptide(L)'
;MPILGIDRSIFEDDNKITFRARRRIKMSYLGRNISYKIDGDKLTLEINLNPKEKPPSKSGKSLIIASTHGNKRILQDKEVFLGLNLYEKVKKDEEE
;
A
#
# COMPACT_ATOMS: atom_id res chain seq x y z
N MET A 1 16.04 -3.02 33.45
CA MET A 1 16.40 -3.15 32.02
C MET A 1 15.38 -2.38 31.19
N PRO A 2 15.73 -1.28 30.51
CA PRO A 2 14.81 -0.58 29.62
C PRO A 2 15.03 -1.03 28.16
N ILE A 3 13.97 -1.52 27.51
CA ILE A 3 13.96 -1.86 26.09
C ILE A 3 13.44 -0.67 25.28
N LEU A 4 14.41 0.04 24.71
CA LEU A 4 14.49 0.61 23.37
C LEU A 4 13.21 1.17 22.70
N GLY A 5 13.24 2.48 22.41
CA GLY A 5 12.58 3.04 21.23
C GLY A 5 11.48 4.10 21.44
N ILE A 6 11.54 4.91 22.49
CA ILE A 6 10.73 6.13 22.57
C ILE A 6 11.66 7.31 22.28
N ASP A 7 11.68 7.81 21.05
CA ASP A 7 12.21 9.14 20.80
C ASP A 7 11.29 10.14 21.51
N ARG A 8 11.77 10.65 22.65
CA ARG A 8 11.16 11.73 23.44
C ARG A 8 11.89 13.02 23.09
N SER A 9 11.55 13.62 21.96
CA SER A 9 11.77 15.05 21.77
C SER A 9 10.68 15.80 22.54
N ILE A 10 11.00 16.18 23.78
CA ILE A 10 10.18 17.04 24.63
C ILE A 10 10.34 18.47 24.09
N PHE A 11 9.24 19.07 23.63
CA PHE A 11 9.17 20.52 23.40
C PHE A 11 8.37 21.12 24.56
N GLU A 12 9.03 21.93 25.38
CA GLU A 12 8.37 22.80 26.36
C GLU A 12 7.87 24.05 25.64
N ASP A 13 6.55 24.23 25.63
CA ASP A 13 5.90 25.49 25.36
C ASP A 13 4.79 25.66 26.41
N ASP A 14 4.75 26.83 27.03
CA ASP A 14 4.10 27.08 28.30
C ASP A 14 2.61 26.65 28.31
N ASN A 15 2.28 25.86 29.33
CA ASN A 15 0.94 25.76 29.89
C ASN A 15 -0.17 24.96 29.17
N LYS A 16 0.17 24.01 28.29
CA LYS A 16 -0.75 22.89 27.96
C LYS A 16 0.03 21.60 27.71
N ILE A 17 -0.12 20.62 28.58
CA ILE A 17 0.24 19.22 28.29
C ILE A 17 -0.73 18.70 27.22
N THR A 18 -0.48 19.04 25.95
CA THR A 18 -1.17 18.45 24.82
C THR A 18 -0.42 17.17 24.45
N PHE A 19 -0.92 16.04 24.92
CA PHE A 19 -0.59 14.74 24.33
C PHE A 19 -1.07 14.75 22.88
N ARG A 20 -0.20 15.19 21.95
CA ARG A 20 -0.42 14.94 20.53
C ARG A 20 -0.27 13.43 20.32
N ALA A 21 -1.38 12.73 20.42
CA ALA A 21 -1.49 11.34 20.00
C ALA A 21 -0.84 11.24 18.61
N ARG A 22 0.30 10.55 18.53
CA ARG A 22 0.99 10.30 17.26
C ARG A 22 -0.05 9.75 16.30
N ARG A 23 -0.33 10.47 15.20
CA ARG A 23 -1.30 10.03 14.18
C ARG A 23 -0.91 8.62 13.78
N ARG A 24 -1.73 7.63 14.13
CA ARG A 24 -1.49 6.24 13.74
C ARG A 24 -1.68 6.15 12.23
N ILE A 25 -0.58 6.02 11.48
CA ILE A 25 -0.64 5.76 10.04
C ILE A 25 -1.40 4.45 9.85
N LYS A 26 -2.60 4.53 9.27
CA LYS A 26 -3.42 3.35 8.98
C LYS A 26 -2.99 2.79 7.64
N MET A 27 -2.72 1.48 7.60
CA MET A 27 -2.65 0.74 6.35
C MET A 27 -4.08 0.53 5.82
N SER A 28 -4.28 0.83 4.54
CA SER A 28 -5.54 0.67 3.82
C SER A 28 -5.37 -0.34 2.69
N TYR A 29 -6.46 -0.98 2.27
CA TYR A 29 -6.45 -1.92 1.15
C TYR A 29 -6.98 -1.28 -0.12
N LEU A 30 -6.43 -1.66 -1.27
CA LEU A 30 -6.83 -1.15 -2.58
C LEU A 30 -6.95 -2.27 -3.61
N GLY A 31 -8.18 -2.56 -4.06
CA GLY A 31 -8.39 -3.62 -5.06
C GLY A 31 -7.95 -5.00 -4.56
N ARG A 32 -7.23 -5.76 -5.39
CA ARG A 32 -6.72 -7.12 -5.09
C ARG A 32 -5.24 -7.10 -4.78
N ASN A 33 -4.87 -7.65 -3.62
CA ASN A 33 -3.49 -7.90 -3.20
C ASN A 33 -2.60 -6.64 -3.18
N ILE A 34 -3.18 -5.50 -2.77
CA ILE A 34 -2.44 -4.25 -2.57
C ILE A 34 -2.86 -3.66 -1.23
N SER A 35 -1.89 -3.44 -0.36
CA SER A 35 -2.01 -2.60 0.81
C SER A 35 -1.23 -1.31 0.57
N TYR A 36 -1.71 -0.20 1.12
CA TYR A 36 -1.03 1.08 0.97
C TYR A 36 -1.16 1.95 2.22
N LYS A 37 -0.19 2.82 2.41
CA LYS A 37 -0.22 3.89 3.42
C LYS A 37 0.33 5.18 2.85
N ILE A 38 -0.17 6.29 3.36
CA ILE A 38 0.31 7.63 3.03
C ILE A 38 0.82 8.26 4.31
N ASP A 39 2.08 8.68 4.31
CA ASP A 39 2.74 9.35 5.41
C ASP A 39 3.34 10.67 4.90
N GLY A 40 2.72 11.78 5.28
CA GLY A 40 3.01 13.09 4.69
C GLY A 40 2.75 13.09 3.18
N ASP A 41 3.83 13.20 2.41
CA ASP A 41 3.87 13.21 0.94
C ASP A 41 4.29 11.86 0.34
N LYS A 42 4.60 10.85 1.16
CA LYS A 42 5.08 9.54 0.72
C LYS A 42 3.96 8.52 0.68
N LEU A 43 3.73 7.95 -0.50
CA LEU A 43 2.92 6.75 -0.70
C LEU A 43 3.81 5.50 -0.62
N THR A 44 3.44 4.54 0.23
CA THR A 44 4.06 3.20 0.28
C THR A 44 3.04 2.16 -0.13
N LEU A 45 3.42 1.26 -1.03
CA LEU A 45 2.63 0.13 -1.51
C LEU A 45 3.27 -1.17 -1.04
N GLU A 46 2.46 -2.09 -0.52
CA GLU A 46 2.87 -3.42 -0.11
C GLU A 46 2.04 -4.46 -0.87
N ILE A 47 2.73 -5.30 -1.63
CA ILE A 47 2.14 -6.29 -2.53
C ILE A 47 2.86 -7.61 -2.31
N ASN A 48 2.10 -8.68 -2.04
CA ASN A 48 2.67 -10.02 -1.96
C ASN A 48 2.85 -10.58 -3.38
N LEU A 49 4.08 -10.89 -3.79
CA LEU A 49 4.38 -11.44 -5.12
C LEU A 49 3.95 -12.90 -5.29
N ASN A 50 3.69 -13.61 -4.20
CA ASN A 50 3.22 -15.00 -4.21
C ASN A 50 1.86 -15.14 -3.52
N PRO A 51 0.79 -14.52 -4.06
CA PRO A 51 -0.56 -14.69 -3.53
C PRO A 51 -1.02 -16.14 -3.77
N LYS A 52 -1.82 -16.68 -2.83
CA LYS A 52 -2.40 -18.03 -2.94
C LYS A 52 -3.29 -18.20 -4.17
N GLU A 53 -3.96 -17.12 -4.58
CA GLU A 53 -4.83 -17.09 -5.75
C GLU A 53 -4.20 -16.23 -6.83
N LYS A 54 -3.86 -16.86 -7.96
CA LYS A 54 -3.37 -16.21 -9.18
C LYS A 54 -4.37 -16.47 -10.30
N PRO A 55 -5.48 -15.71 -10.39
CA PRO A 55 -6.46 -15.93 -11.43
C PRO A 55 -5.86 -15.61 -12.81
N PRO A 56 -6.13 -16.43 -13.84
CA PRO A 56 -5.74 -16.09 -15.20
C PRO A 56 -6.46 -14.82 -15.65
N SER A 57 -5.77 -14.03 -16.47
CA SER A 57 -6.35 -12.87 -17.13
C SER A 57 -7.43 -13.32 -18.12
N LYS A 58 -8.29 -12.39 -18.54
CA LYS A 58 -9.41 -12.68 -19.46
C LYS A 58 -8.96 -13.35 -20.79
N SER A 59 -7.70 -13.16 -21.18
CA SER A 59 -7.11 -13.78 -22.37
C SER A 59 -6.30 -15.06 -22.08
N GLY A 60 -6.13 -15.44 -20.81
CA GLY A 60 -5.32 -16.59 -20.38
C GLY A 60 -3.81 -16.39 -20.51
N LYS A 61 -3.34 -15.23 -20.98
CA LYS A 61 -1.92 -14.97 -21.28
C LYS A 61 -1.09 -14.54 -20.07
N SER A 62 -1.76 -14.19 -18.97
CA SER A 62 -1.10 -13.67 -17.77
C SER A 62 -1.84 -14.10 -16.52
N LEU A 63 -1.14 -14.27 -15.41
CA LEU A 63 -1.71 -14.47 -14.08
C LEU A 63 -1.69 -13.14 -13.32
N ILE A 64 -2.84 -12.69 -12.82
CA ILE A 64 -2.92 -11.40 -12.11
C ILE A 64 -2.39 -11.58 -10.69
N ILE A 65 -1.32 -10.87 -10.34
CA ILE A 65 -0.75 -10.86 -8.99
C ILE A 65 -1.44 -9.80 -8.14
N ALA A 66 -1.59 -8.58 -8.67
CA ALA A 66 -2.26 -7.48 -7.98
C ALA A 66 -2.94 -6.54 -8.96
N SER A 67 -4.05 -5.93 -8.57
CA SER A 67 -4.76 -4.97 -9.43
C SER A 67 -5.63 -4.02 -8.62
N THR A 68 -5.63 -2.75 -8.97
CA THR A 68 -6.54 -1.73 -8.40
C THR A 68 -7.93 -1.74 -9.05
N HIS A 69 -8.13 -2.53 -10.12
CA HIS A 69 -9.34 -2.54 -10.96
C HIS A 69 -9.71 -1.14 -11.48
N GLY A 70 -8.74 -0.47 -12.07
CA GLY A 70 -8.87 0.89 -12.60
C GLY A 70 -8.27 1.94 -11.65
N ASN A 71 -8.53 3.21 -11.96
CA ASN A 71 -8.00 4.33 -11.20
C ASN A 71 -8.82 4.54 -9.93
N LYS A 72 -8.16 4.51 -8.78
CA LYS A 72 -8.78 4.73 -7.47
C LYS A 72 -8.22 6.00 -6.86
N ARG A 73 -9.09 6.84 -6.29
CA ARG A 73 -8.67 8.04 -5.57
C ARG A 73 -8.02 7.65 -4.24
N ILE A 74 -6.80 8.11 -3.99
CA ILE A 74 -6.02 7.71 -2.80
C ILE A 74 -5.92 8.80 -1.72
N LEU A 75 -6.23 10.05 -2.08
CA LEU A 75 -6.27 11.21 -1.17
C LEU A 75 -7.68 11.81 -1.16
N GLN A 76 -8.19 12.14 0.03
CA GLN A 76 -9.54 12.70 0.17
C GLN A 76 -9.61 14.16 -0.27
N ASP A 77 -8.57 14.92 0.03
CA ASP A 77 -8.43 16.36 -0.17
C ASP A 77 -7.89 16.74 -1.56
N LYS A 78 -7.38 15.76 -2.33
CA LYS A 78 -6.77 16.00 -3.64
C LYS A 78 -7.31 15.04 -4.69
N GLU A 79 -7.30 15.46 -5.95
CA GLU A 79 -7.66 14.61 -7.10
C GLU A 79 -6.47 13.76 -7.55
N VAL A 80 -5.91 12.97 -6.62
CA VAL A 80 -4.81 12.06 -6.89
C VAL A 80 -5.34 10.64 -6.99
N PHE A 81 -5.11 10.03 -8.16
CA PHE A 81 -5.58 8.69 -8.49
C PHE A 81 -4.42 7.73 -8.69
N LEU A 82 -4.60 6.48 -8.26
CA LEU A 82 -3.66 5.38 -8.45
C LEU A 82 -4.33 4.27 -9.26
N GLY A 83 -3.72 3.91 -10.38
CA GLY A 83 -4.02 2.71 -11.14
C GLY A 83 -2.79 1.81 -11.18
N LEU A 84 -2.90 0.57 -10.70
CA LEU A 84 -1.80 -0.40 -10.71
C LEU A 84 -2.30 -1.77 -11.15
N ASN A 85 -1.56 -2.39 -12.06
CA ASN A 85 -1.70 -3.79 -12.44
C ASN A 85 -0.32 -4.46 -12.35
N LEU A 86 -0.25 -5.55 -11.59
CA LEU A 86 0.91 -6.41 -11.49
C LEU A 86 0.50 -7.81 -11.94
N TYR A 87 1.23 -8.36 -12.90
CA TYR A 87 0.91 -9.67 -13.49
C TYR A 87 2.17 -10.43 -13.84
N GLU A 88 2.03 -11.75 -13.87
CA GLU A 88 3.02 -12.70 -14.35
C GLU A 88 2.64 -13.11 -15.76
N LYS A 89 3.56 -12.99 -16.72
CA LYS A 89 3.32 -13.46 -18.10
C LYS A 89 3.53 -14.97 -18.15
N VAL A 90 2.52 -15.71 -18.60
CA VAL A 90 2.67 -17.15 -18.84
C VAL A 90 3.36 -17.29 -20.19
N LYS A 91 4.54 -17.90 -20.25
CA LYS A 91 5.11 -18.33 -21.53
C LYS A 91 4.21 -19.45 -22.05
N LYS A 92 3.58 -19.24 -23.19
CA LYS A 92 3.17 -20.38 -24.02
C LYS A 92 4.47 -20.89 -24.59
N ASP A 93 4.85 -22.11 -24.23
CA ASP A 93 5.82 -22.84 -25.03
C ASP A 93 5.21 -22.87 -26.44
N GLU A 94 5.90 -22.23 -27.38
CA GLU A 94 5.57 -22.34 -28.80
C GLU A 94 5.80 -23.81 -29.13
N GLU A 95 4.71 -24.57 -29.20
CA GLU A 95 4.76 -25.95 -29.71
C GLU A 95 5.33 -25.87 -31.14
N GLU A 96 6.56 -26.35 -31.28
CA GLU A 96 7.28 -26.59 -32.54
C GLU A 96 6.65 -27.73 -33.34
#